data_AF-A0A7X7J022-F1
#
_entry.id   AF-A0A7X7J022-F1
#
_cell.length_a   1.000
_cell.length_b   1.000
_cell.length_c   1.000
_cell.angle_alpha   90.00
_cell.angle_beta   90.00
_cell.angle_gamma   90.00
#
_symmetry.space_group_name_H-M   'P 1'
#
loop_
_entity.id
_entity.type
_entity.pdbx_description
1 polymer ?
#
loop_
_entity_poly.entity_id
_entity_poly.type
_entity_poly.pdbx_seq_one_letter_code
_entity_poly.pdbx_strand_id
1 'polypeptide(L)'
;MRLKPAQQRTLRQTNPGTRPRGFIYILVLSVALLLATIGFSALTVSRIHLRSSVGTNDWQEAGLLAQSAIEYAMATLDQTPSWRTTFQNNVPMPVVQKTLGRGTMSAVLVDEYDGNLGNYGTDPVRLYGIGRVGDTTRAHSVEIRPSKGMSVLKSAAHSGTRIYILSLREVLLSGGLISSNDRFRSEGYVYGDSEAITY
;
A
#
# COMPACT_ATOMS: atom_id res chain seq x y z
N MET A 1 86.92 -76.25 -39.90
CA MET A 1 85.45 -76.11 -39.83
C MET A 1 85.12 -75.52 -38.45
N ARG A 2 84.70 -74.25 -38.41
CA ARG A 2 84.70 -73.38 -37.22
C ARG A 2 83.28 -73.35 -36.62
N LEU A 3 83.09 -73.87 -35.41
CA LEU A 3 81.80 -73.85 -34.70
C LEU A 3 81.50 -72.42 -34.23
N LYS A 4 80.33 -71.89 -34.59
CA LYS A 4 79.79 -70.59 -34.14
C LYS A 4 79.34 -70.70 -32.67
N PRO A 5 79.69 -69.76 -31.78
CA PRO A 5 79.12 -69.72 -30.44
C PRO A 5 77.67 -69.21 -30.48
N ALA A 6 76.81 -69.90 -29.73
CA ALA A 6 75.40 -69.57 -29.56
C ALA A 6 75.22 -68.29 -28.74
N GLN A 7 74.51 -67.31 -29.30
CA GLN A 7 74.10 -66.10 -28.58
C GLN A 7 73.03 -66.45 -27.54
N GLN A 8 73.36 -66.27 -26.26
CA GLN A 8 72.38 -66.28 -25.17
C GLN A 8 71.52 -65.02 -25.24
N ARG A 9 70.24 -65.20 -25.55
CA ARG A 9 69.20 -64.17 -25.41
C ARG A 9 68.95 -63.90 -23.93
N THR A 10 69.37 -62.75 -23.45
CA THR A 10 69.00 -62.21 -22.14
C THR A 10 67.51 -61.87 -22.13
N LEU A 11 66.73 -62.62 -21.36
CA LEU A 11 65.31 -62.33 -21.12
C LEU A 11 65.21 -61.08 -20.24
N ARG A 12 64.67 -60.01 -20.81
CA ARG A 12 64.42 -58.74 -20.14
C ARG A 12 63.29 -58.92 -19.12
N GLN A 13 63.65 -59.02 -17.84
CA GLN A 13 62.70 -58.98 -16.73
C GLN A 13 61.91 -57.67 -16.75
N THR A 14 60.61 -57.75 -16.99
CA THR A 14 59.68 -56.63 -16.79
C THR A 14 59.30 -56.57 -15.32
N ASN A 15 59.78 -55.54 -14.63
CA ASN A 15 59.43 -55.28 -13.23
C ASN A 15 57.92 -55.00 -13.13
N PRO A 16 57.14 -55.71 -12.28
CA PRO A 16 55.73 -55.41 -12.09
C PRO A 16 55.61 -54.05 -11.39
N GLY A 17 55.03 -53.08 -12.09
CA GLY A 17 54.87 -51.71 -11.62
C GLY A 17 54.18 -51.65 -10.25
N THR A 18 54.87 -51.07 -9.28
CA THR A 18 54.31 -50.69 -7.99
C THR A 18 53.13 -49.75 -8.21
N ARG A 19 51.91 -50.19 -7.84
CA ARG A 19 50.70 -49.36 -7.93
C ARG A 19 50.87 -48.15 -7.01
N PRO A 20 50.77 -46.90 -7.51
CA PRO A 20 51.00 -45.71 -6.69
C PRO A 20 49.84 -45.54 -5.70
N ARG A 21 50.10 -45.83 -4.42
CA ARG A 21 49.13 -45.67 -3.31
C ARG A 21 48.69 -44.20 -3.10
N GLY A 22 49.39 -43.23 -3.68
CA GLY A 22 49.05 -41.81 -3.62
C GLY A 22 47.77 -41.42 -4.37
N PHE A 23 47.35 -42.18 -5.38
CA PHE A 23 46.17 -41.83 -6.20
C PHE A 23 44.85 -41.87 -5.39
N ILE A 24 44.73 -42.81 -4.45
CA ILE A 24 43.55 -42.95 -3.59
C ILE A 24 43.36 -41.71 -2.71
N TYR A 25 44.45 -41.16 -2.17
CA TYR A 25 44.39 -39.94 -1.36
C TYR A 25 43.92 -38.74 -2.17
N ILE A 26 44.40 -38.60 -3.41
CA ILE A 26 43.98 -37.50 -4.30
C ILE A 26 42.50 -37.64 -4.64
N LEU A 27 42.01 -38.86 -4.92
CA LEU A 27 40.61 -39.10 -5.22
C LEU A 27 39.73 -38.74 -4.03
N VAL A 28 40.05 -39.24 -2.83
CA VAL A 28 39.29 -38.91 -1.61
C VAL A 28 39.33 -37.41 -1.32
N LEU A 29 40.49 -36.77 -1.46
CA LEU A 29 40.63 -35.33 -1.28
C LEU A 29 39.78 -34.54 -2.27
N SER A 30 39.75 -34.95 -3.55
CA SER A 30 38.95 -34.30 -4.58
C SER A 30 37.44 -34.44 -4.32
N VAL A 31 37.00 -35.62 -3.88
CA VAL A 31 35.60 -35.87 -3.52
C VAL A 31 35.22 -35.07 -2.28
N ALA A 32 36.08 -35.01 -1.27
CA ALA A 32 35.85 -34.22 -0.07
C ALA A 32 35.76 -32.72 -0.39
N LEU A 33 36.62 -32.20 -1.27
CA LEU A 33 36.56 -30.82 -1.75
C LEU A 33 35.26 -30.54 -2.50
N LEU A 34 34.82 -31.44 -3.39
CA LEU A 34 33.55 -31.31 -4.10
C LEU A 34 32.37 -31.27 -3.12
N LEU A 35 32.31 -32.19 -2.17
CA LEU A 35 31.27 -32.22 -1.14
C LEU A 35 31.27 -30.93 -0.30
N ALA A 36 32.45 -30.42 0.07
CA ALA A 36 32.57 -29.16 0.80
C ALA A 36 32.03 -27.97 -0.02
N THR A 37 32.35 -27.90 -1.32
CA THR A 37 31.83 -26.83 -2.19
C THR A 37 30.31 -26.90 -2.35
N ILE A 38 29.74 -28.10 -2.51
CA ILE A 38 28.28 -28.31 -2.59
C ILE A 38 27.61 -27.87 -1.27
N GLY A 39 28.18 -28.26 -0.12
CA GLY A 39 27.67 -27.86 1.18
C GLY A 39 27.69 -26.34 1.38
N PHE A 40 28.77 -25.68 0.97
CA PHE A 40 28.87 -24.22 1.05
C PHE A 40 27.88 -23.52 0.13
N SER A 41 27.73 -24.00 -1.12
CA SER A 41 26.74 -23.49 -2.08
C SER A 41 25.30 -23.64 -1.56
N ALA A 42 24.96 -24.77 -0.93
CA ALA A 42 23.63 -24.97 -0.37
C ALA A 42 23.33 -23.98 0.77
N LEU A 43 24.31 -23.72 1.65
CA LEU A 43 24.16 -22.76 2.75
C LEU A 43 24.02 -21.32 2.28
N THR A 44 24.79 -20.91 1.26
CA THR A 44 24.68 -19.55 0.70
C THR A 44 23.34 -19.34 0.02
N VAL A 45 22.86 -20.32 -0.75
CA VAL A 45 21.53 -20.29 -1.37
C VAL A 45 20.42 -20.20 -0.31
N SER A 46 20.50 -20.98 0.77
CA SER A 46 19.53 -20.92 1.88
C SER A 46 19.45 -19.52 2.52
N ARG A 47 20.61 -18.89 2.77
CA ARG A 47 20.65 -17.51 3.32
C ARG A 47 20.01 -16.48 2.38
N ILE A 48 20.21 -16.63 1.07
CA ILE A 48 19.60 -15.77 0.06
C ILE A 48 18.07 -15.94 0.08
N HIS A 49 17.57 -17.17 0.13
CA HIS A 49 16.13 -17.43 0.21
C HIS A 49 15.49 -16.86 1.47
N LEU A 50 16.14 -16.99 2.63
CA LEU A 50 15.64 -16.41 3.89
C LEU A 50 15.55 -14.88 3.79
N ARG A 51 16.58 -14.20 3.28
CA ARG A 51 16.56 -12.75 3.10
C ARG A 51 15.49 -12.30 2.11
N SER A 52 15.33 -13.05 1.01
CA SER A 52 14.28 -12.78 0.02
C SER A 52 12.87 -12.98 0.59
N SER A 53 12.68 -14.00 1.44
CA SER A 53 11.41 -14.27 2.12
C SER A 53 11.05 -13.16 3.09
N VAL A 54 12.00 -12.72 3.93
CA VAL A 54 11.82 -11.57 4.83
C VAL A 54 11.47 -10.30 4.03
N GLY A 55 12.20 -10.01 2.95
CA GLY A 55 11.91 -8.86 2.10
C GLY A 55 10.51 -8.92 1.45
N THR A 56 10.05 -10.12 1.07
CA THR A 56 8.70 -10.30 0.52
C THR A 56 7.63 -10.06 1.57
N ASN A 57 7.83 -10.56 2.80
CA ASN A 57 6.91 -10.34 3.91
C ASN A 57 6.84 -8.85 4.28
N ASP A 58 7.98 -8.18 4.41
CA ASP A 58 8.04 -6.75 4.72
C ASP A 58 7.38 -5.91 3.61
N TRP A 59 7.53 -6.31 2.34
CA TRP A 59 6.85 -5.67 1.20
C TRP A 59 5.33 -5.81 1.23
N GLN A 60 4.83 -6.98 1.61
CA GLN A 60 3.38 -7.20 1.74
C GLN A 60 2.83 -6.43 2.95
N GLU A 61 3.49 -6.50 4.10
CA GLU A 61 3.07 -5.83 5.33
C GLU A 61 3.09 -4.29 5.16
N ALA A 62 4.12 -3.72 4.54
CA ALA A 62 4.17 -2.30 4.22
C ALA A 62 3.04 -1.87 3.26
N GLY A 63 2.66 -2.73 2.32
CA GLY A 63 1.53 -2.48 1.42
C GLY A 63 0.19 -2.44 2.15
N LEU A 64 -0.05 -3.42 3.03
CA LEU A 64 -1.24 -3.45 3.88
C LEU A 64 -1.32 -2.23 4.80
N LEU A 65 -0.19 -1.81 5.41
CA LEU A 65 -0.14 -0.60 6.22
C LEU A 65 -0.43 0.66 5.41
N ALA A 66 0.07 0.76 4.18
CA ALA A 66 -0.21 1.88 3.28
C ALA A 66 -1.69 1.95 2.90
N GLN A 67 -2.35 0.81 2.67
CA GLN A 67 -3.79 0.75 2.43
C GLN A 67 -4.59 1.15 3.68
N SER A 68 -4.25 0.59 4.84
CA SER A 68 -4.89 0.95 6.12
C SER A 68 -4.75 2.45 6.44
N ALA A 69 -3.61 3.06 6.09
CA ALA A 69 -3.42 4.51 6.22
C ALA A 69 -4.43 5.31 5.38
N ILE A 70 -4.74 4.86 4.16
CA ILE A 70 -5.73 5.51 3.30
C ILE A 70 -7.11 5.41 3.93
N GLU A 71 -7.52 4.20 4.32
CA GLU A 71 -8.85 3.97 4.90
C GLU A 71 -9.05 4.78 6.18
N TYR A 72 -8.05 4.80 7.05
CA TYR A 72 -8.09 5.58 8.29
C TYR A 72 -8.05 7.09 8.04
N ALA A 73 -7.25 7.55 7.06
CA ALA A 73 -7.23 8.94 6.66
C ALA A 73 -8.58 9.37 6.09
N MET A 74 -9.21 8.58 5.21
CA MET A 74 -10.55 8.85 4.69
C MET A 74 -11.58 9.00 5.82
N ALA A 75 -11.60 8.08 6.78
CA ALA A 75 -12.47 8.20 7.95
C ALA A 75 -12.19 9.47 8.77
N THR A 76 -10.92 9.89 8.87
CA THR A 76 -10.53 11.14 9.56
C THR A 76 -11.02 12.38 8.80
N LEU A 77 -10.97 12.37 7.46
CA LEU A 77 -11.49 13.46 6.62
C LEU A 77 -13.00 13.59 6.76
N ASP A 78 -13.73 12.47 6.77
CA ASP A 78 -15.19 12.47 6.94
C ASP A 78 -15.62 13.02 8.30
N GLN A 79 -14.83 12.79 9.35
CA GLN A 79 -15.08 13.32 10.70
C GLN A 79 -14.67 14.79 10.86
N THR A 80 -13.93 15.36 9.91
CA THR A 80 -13.37 16.72 10.01
C THR A 80 -13.90 17.59 8.87
N PRO A 81 -15.05 18.27 9.03
CA PRO A 81 -15.62 19.11 7.97
C PRO A 81 -14.67 20.21 7.47
N SER A 82 -13.72 20.65 8.31
CA SER A 82 -12.72 21.67 8.02
C SER A 82 -11.36 21.10 7.58
N TRP A 83 -11.29 19.83 7.14
CA TRP A 83 -10.02 19.14 6.90
C TRP A 83 -9.06 19.91 5.97
N ARG A 84 -9.59 20.63 4.98
CA ARG A 84 -8.82 21.46 4.04
C ARG A 84 -8.03 22.59 4.68
N THR A 85 -8.53 23.16 5.77
CA THR A 85 -7.86 24.24 6.51
C THR A 85 -7.09 23.70 7.70
N THR A 86 -7.45 22.51 8.18
CA THR A 86 -6.79 21.85 9.31
C THR A 86 -5.48 21.18 8.90
N PHE A 87 -5.44 20.55 7.73
CA PHE A 87 -4.26 19.85 7.22
C PHE A 87 -3.51 20.70 6.20
N GLN A 88 -2.19 20.49 6.13
CA GLN A 88 -1.31 21.20 5.22
C GLN A 88 -0.95 20.33 4.02
N ASN A 89 -0.78 20.97 2.86
CA ASN A 89 -0.34 20.30 1.64
C ASN A 89 1.03 19.66 1.82
N ASN A 90 1.16 18.41 1.39
CA ASN A 90 2.38 17.62 1.43
C ASN A 90 3.02 17.47 2.83
N VAL A 91 2.21 17.56 3.90
CA VAL A 91 2.65 17.36 5.28
C VAL A 91 1.97 16.10 5.86
N PRO A 92 2.71 15.22 6.56
CA PRO A 92 2.12 14.08 7.24
C PRO A 92 1.02 14.48 8.22
N MET A 93 -0.15 13.87 8.10
CA MET A 93 -1.29 14.06 9.00
C MET A 93 -0.96 13.44 10.37
N PRO A 94 -0.82 14.23 11.44
CA PRO A 94 -0.39 13.71 12.74
C PRO A 94 -1.35 12.68 13.34
N VAL A 95 -2.65 12.81 13.06
CA VAL A 95 -3.72 11.93 13.57
C VAL A 95 -3.64 10.52 12.96
N VAL A 96 -3.14 10.41 11.73
CA VAL A 96 -3.03 9.15 10.97
C VAL A 96 -1.70 8.45 11.23
N GLN A 97 -0.69 9.20 11.68
CA GLN A 97 0.63 8.62 11.99
C GLN A 97 0.56 7.71 13.21
N LYS A 98 0.62 6.39 12.98
CA LYS A 98 0.53 5.37 14.03
C LYS A 98 1.46 4.21 13.75
N THR A 99 1.98 3.62 14.83
CA THR A 99 2.69 2.34 14.79
C THR A 99 1.67 1.22 14.88
N LEU A 100 1.70 0.28 13.94
CA LEU A 100 0.82 -0.89 13.90
C LEU A 100 1.67 -2.12 13.58
N GLY A 101 1.58 -3.14 14.44
CA GLY A 101 2.38 -4.36 14.30
C GLY A 101 3.88 -4.04 14.31
N ARG A 102 4.59 -4.47 13.27
CA ARG A 102 6.04 -4.27 13.10
C ARG A 102 6.40 -2.98 12.36
N GLY A 103 5.42 -2.21 11.94
CA GLY A 103 5.62 -1.05 11.07
C GLY A 103 4.93 0.22 11.54
N THR A 104 5.09 1.26 10.73
CA THR A 104 4.42 2.53 10.91
C THR A 104 3.61 2.86 9.67
N MET A 105 2.47 3.50 9.89
CA MET A 105 1.63 4.02 8.83
C MET A 105 1.51 5.54 9.00
N SER A 106 1.45 6.27 7.90
CA SER A 106 1.19 7.71 7.87
C SER A 106 0.43 8.06 6.59
N ALA A 107 -0.22 9.22 6.57
CA ALA A 107 -0.90 9.72 5.38
C ALA A 107 -0.55 11.18 5.12
N VAL A 108 -0.57 11.56 3.83
CA VAL A 108 -0.26 12.91 3.35
C VAL A 108 -1.32 13.30 2.32
N LEU A 109 -1.80 14.53 2.40
CA LEU A 109 -2.67 15.12 1.38
C LEU A 109 -1.82 15.96 0.45
N VAL A 110 -2.01 15.80 -0.85
CA VAL A 110 -1.30 16.57 -1.87
C VAL A 110 -2.33 17.17 -2.82
N ASP A 111 -2.31 18.49 -2.93
CA ASP A 111 -2.91 19.20 -4.04
C ASP A 111 -1.92 19.21 -5.21
N GLU A 112 -2.30 18.59 -6.32
CA GLU A 112 -1.45 18.45 -7.51
C GLU A 112 -1.57 19.63 -8.49
N TYR A 113 -2.51 20.55 -8.27
CA TYR A 113 -2.79 21.64 -9.19
C TYR A 113 -2.03 22.92 -8.83
N ASP A 114 -2.15 23.39 -7.59
CA ASP A 114 -1.49 24.62 -7.14
C ASP A 114 -0.87 24.52 -5.74
N GLY A 115 -1.00 23.37 -5.09
CA GLY A 115 -0.43 23.13 -3.76
C GLY A 115 -1.22 23.78 -2.62
N ASN A 116 -2.43 24.30 -2.87
CA ASN A 116 -3.26 24.95 -1.87
C ASN A 116 -4.59 24.24 -1.66
N LEU A 117 -4.66 23.40 -0.63
CA LEU A 117 -5.85 22.63 -0.28
C LEU A 117 -7.12 23.47 0.01
N GLY A 118 -6.98 24.77 0.32
CA GLY A 118 -8.05 25.63 0.81
C GLY A 118 -8.66 26.60 -0.20
N ASN A 119 -8.11 26.71 -1.42
CA ASN A 119 -8.53 27.67 -2.44
C ASN A 119 -9.97 27.44 -2.96
N TYR A 120 -10.34 26.19 -3.26
CA TYR A 120 -11.62 25.80 -3.84
C TYR A 120 -12.12 24.50 -3.22
N GLY A 121 -13.35 24.54 -2.69
CA GLY A 121 -13.99 23.42 -2.00
C GLY A 121 -14.36 22.22 -2.88
N THR A 122 -14.10 22.27 -4.19
CA THR A 122 -14.43 21.23 -5.16
C THR A 122 -13.20 20.57 -5.77
N ASP A 123 -12.01 21.11 -5.51
CA ASP A 123 -10.82 20.67 -6.21
C ASP A 123 -10.40 19.28 -5.76
N PRO A 124 -9.96 18.42 -6.71
CA PRO A 124 -9.50 17.08 -6.38
C PRO A 124 -8.22 17.16 -5.54
N VAL A 125 -8.15 16.34 -4.50
CA VAL A 125 -6.95 16.22 -3.66
C VAL A 125 -6.50 14.77 -3.70
N ARG A 126 -5.20 14.54 -3.87
CA ARG A 126 -4.63 13.19 -3.81
C ARG A 126 -4.21 12.87 -2.38
N LEU A 127 -4.75 11.77 -1.86
CA LEU A 127 -4.37 11.22 -0.57
C LEU A 127 -3.34 10.11 -0.81
N TYR A 128 -2.18 10.24 -0.17
CA TYR A 128 -1.14 9.23 -0.15
C TYR A 128 -1.11 8.54 1.21
N GLY A 129 -1.34 7.23 1.26
CA GLY A 129 -1.06 6.40 2.44
C GLY A 129 0.31 5.76 2.31
N ILE A 130 1.13 5.87 3.36
CA ILE A 130 2.51 5.42 3.39
C ILE A 130 2.65 4.40 4.52
N GLY A 131 3.12 3.20 4.19
CA GLY A 131 3.45 2.14 5.13
C GLY A 131 4.94 1.87 5.14
N ARG A 132 5.53 1.70 6.33
CA ARG A 132 6.95 1.41 6.52
C ARG A 132 7.13 0.21 7.44
N VAL A 133 7.87 -0.80 7.00
CA VAL A 133 8.24 -1.99 7.76
C VAL A 133 9.72 -2.27 7.55
N GLY A 134 10.53 -2.16 8.61
CA GLY A 134 11.99 -2.23 8.50
C GLY A 134 12.53 -1.20 7.50
N ASP A 135 13.28 -1.68 6.51
CA ASP A 135 13.83 -0.86 5.42
C ASP A 135 12.86 -0.69 4.24
N THR A 136 11.70 -1.34 4.27
CA THR A 136 10.73 -1.32 3.18
C THR A 136 9.70 -0.22 3.38
N THR A 137 9.55 0.64 2.37
CA THR A 137 8.49 1.66 2.32
C THR A 137 7.60 1.42 1.11
N ARG A 138 6.28 1.43 1.31
CA ARG A 138 5.29 1.43 0.24
C ARG A 138 4.34 2.60 0.39
N ALA A 139 3.87 3.11 -0.75
CA ALA A 139 2.86 4.13 -0.80
C ALA A 139 1.74 3.71 -1.75
N HIS A 140 0.50 3.97 -1.34
CA HIS A 140 -0.69 3.91 -2.18
C HIS A 140 -1.29 5.31 -2.29
N SER A 141 -1.93 5.61 -3.42
CA SER A 141 -2.59 6.89 -3.61
C SER A 141 -4.00 6.73 -4.14
N VAL A 142 -4.88 7.62 -3.68
CA VAL A 142 -6.26 7.74 -4.14
C VAL A 142 -6.56 9.21 -4.40
N GLU A 143 -7.31 9.48 -5.47
CA GLU A 143 -7.82 10.83 -5.73
C GLU A 143 -9.18 10.97 -5.05
N ILE A 144 -9.30 11.99 -4.20
CA ILE A 144 -10.53 12.30 -3.48
C ILE A 144 -11.16 13.52 -4.13
N ARG A 145 -12.41 13.37 -4.56
CA ARG A 145 -13.23 14.47 -5.08
C ARG A 145 -14.35 14.77 -4.09
N PRO A 146 -14.33 15.95 -3.44
CA PRO A 146 -15.44 16.35 -2.60
C PRO A 146 -16.66 16.60 -3.48
N SER A 147 -17.69 15.79 -3.30
CA SER A 147 -19.01 16.06 -3.86
C SER A 147 -19.91 16.52 -2.72
N LYS A 148 -20.22 17.81 -2.69
CA LYS A 148 -21.29 18.31 -1.83
C LYS A 148 -22.59 18.17 -2.61
N GLY A 149 -23.40 17.16 -2.29
CA GLY A 149 -24.77 17.11 -2.77
C GLY A 149 -25.49 18.38 -2.37
N MET A 150 -26.19 19.02 -3.31
CA MET A 150 -26.92 20.26 -3.01
C MET A 150 -28.03 19.92 -2.00
N SER A 151 -28.05 20.59 -0.84
CA SER A 151 -29.06 20.36 0.21
C SER A 151 -30.49 20.57 -0.30
N VAL A 152 -30.66 21.44 -1.30
CA VAL A 152 -31.94 21.70 -1.95
C VAL A 152 -32.54 20.46 -2.63
N LEU A 153 -31.71 19.49 -3.05
CA LEU A 153 -32.19 18.24 -3.66
C LEU A 153 -32.80 17.28 -2.63
N LYS A 154 -32.60 17.52 -1.33
CA LYS A 154 -33.26 16.79 -0.24
C LYS A 154 -34.58 17.44 0.18
N SER A 155 -34.89 18.62 -0.36
CA SER A 155 -36.11 19.36 -0.05
C SER A 155 -37.23 18.93 -1.01
N ALA A 156 -38.44 18.75 -0.50
CA ALA A 156 -39.62 18.49 -1.31
C ALA A 156 -40.01 19.71 -2.17
N ALA A 157 -39.71 20.91 -1.66
CA ALA A 157 -39.80 22.17 -2.39
C ALA A 157 -38.72 23.12 -1.90
N HIS A 158 -38.06 23.82 -2.82
CA HIS A 158 -37.09 24.87 -2.51
C HIS A 158 -37.40 26.15 -3.28
N SER A 159 -37.40 27.29 -2.59
CA SER A 159 -37.49 28.62 -3.20
C SER A 159 -36.25 29.43 -2.87
N GLY A 160 -35.67 30.05 -3.89
CA GLY A 160 -34.57 31.01 -3.71
C GLY A 160 -35.02 32.31 -3.04
N THR A 161 -36.33 32.54 -2.88
CA THR A 161 -36.89 33.71 -2.20
C THR A 161 -37.89 33.26 -1.14
N ARG A 162 -39.17 33.61 -1.28
CA ARG A 162 -40.20 33.36 -0.26
C ARG A 162 -41.10 32.20 -0.67
N ILE A 163 -41.67 31.56 0.34
CA ILE A 163 -42.73 30.56 0.19
C ILE A 163 -43.94 31.06 0.97
N TYR A 164 -45.06 31.18 0.27
CA TYR A 164 -46.34 31.63 0.83
C TYR A 164 -47.36 30.51 0.74
N ILE A 165 -47.87 30.09 1.89
CA ILE A 165 -49.01 29.18 1.97
C ILE A 165 -50.22 30.01 2.33
N LEU A 166 -51.15 30.14 1.39
CA LEU A 166 -52.36 30.97 1.54
C LEU A 166 -53.34 30.34 2.52
N SER A 167 -54.22 31.17 3.09
CA SER A 167 -55.25 30.71 4.02
C SER A 167 -56.15 29.62 3.44
N LEU A 168 -56.64 28.72 4.30
CA LEU A 168 -57.46 27.55 3.96
C LEU A 168 -56.79 26.53 3.02
N ARG A 169 -55.46 26.56 2.89
CA ARG A 169 -54.68 25.54 2.17
C ARG A 169 -53.98 24.60 3.14
N GLU A 170 -53.87 23.35 2.72
CA GLU A 170 -53.14 22.30 3.41
C GLU A 170 -51.96 21.85 2.54
N VAL A 171 -50.77 21.84 3.13
CA VAL A 171 -49.55 21.31 2.49
C VAL A 171 -49.07 20.13 3.31
N LEU A 172 -49.21 18.92 2.75
CA LEU A 172 -48.65 17.71 3.31
C LEU A 172 -47.30 17.42 2.66
N LEU A 173 -46.24 17.39 3.46
CA LEU A 173 -44.91 17.06 3.02
C LEU A 173 -44.64 15.57 3.21
N SER A 174 -44.31 14.88 2.12
CA SER A 174 -43.94 13.47 2.15
C SER A 174 -42.56 13.31 1.51
N GLY A 175 -41.60 12.77 2.27
CA GLY A 175 -40.26 12.45 1.76
C GLY A 175 -39.24 13.60 1.75
N GLY A 176 -39.56 14.79 2.25
CA GLY A 176 -38.61 15.90 2.34
C GLY A 176 -39.20 17.16 2.98
N LEU A 177 -38.31 18.08 3.36
CA LEU A 177 -38.68 19.36 3.99
C LEU A 177 -38.97 20.46 2.94
N ILE A 178 -39.65 21.53 3.35
CA ILE A 178 -39.69 22.78 2.57
C ILE A 178 -38.47 23.62 2.94
N SER A 179 -37.71 24.09 1.95
CA SER A 179 -36.56 24.98 2.16
C SER A 179 -36.77 26.34 1.49
N SER A 180 -36.37 27.42 2.15
CA SER A 180 -36.49 28.78 1.63
C SER A 180 -35.27 29.62 2.01
N ASN A 181 -34.65 30.30 1.04
CA ASN A 181 -33.51 31.20 1.31
C ASN A 181 -33.95 32.54 1.94
N ASP A 182 -35.25 32.88 1.86
CA ASP A 182 -35.88 34.02 2.54
C ASP A 182 -37.11 33.52 3.33
N ARG A 183 -38.01 34.43 3.72
CA ARG A 183 -39.16 34.15 4.59
C ARG A 183 -40.08 33.01 4.11
N PHE A 184 -40.40 32.13 5.06
CA PHE A 184 -41.52 31.20 4.97
C PHE A 184 -42.72 31.78 5.73
N ARG A 185 -43.87 31.94 5.07
CA ARG A 185 -45.11 32.41 5.69
C ARG A 185 -46.22 31.40 5.42
N SER A 186 -46.84 30.92 6.48
CA SER A 186 -48.04 30.09 6.40
C SER A 186 -49.24 30.77 7.02
N GLU A 187 -50.31 30.91 6.24
CA GLU A 187 -51.66 31.26 6.69
C GLU A 187 -52.59 30.03 6.68
N GLY A 188 -52.07 28.86 6.27
CA GLY A 188 -52.75 27.57 6.23
C GLY A 188 -52.03 26.51 7.10
N TYR A 189 -52.40 25.24 6.92
CA TYR A 189 -51.82 24.12 7.66
C TYR A 189 -50.65 23.49 6.91
N VAL A 190 -49.55 23.24 7.63
CA VAL A 190 -48.33 22.63 7.11
C VAL A 190 -48.02 21.42 7.95
N TYR A 191 -48.02 20.25 7.33
CA TYR A 191 -47.71 18.99 7.97
C TYR A 191 -46.35 18.50 7.46
N GLY A 192 -45.30 18.76 8.26
CA GLY A 192 -43.92 18.36 8.00
C GLY A 192 -42.90 19.42 8.44
N ASP A 193 -41.64 19.19 8.09
CA ASP A 193 -40.52 20.06 8.49
C ASP A 193 -40.27 21.19 7.47
N SER A 194 -39.90 22.37 7.97
CA SER A 194 -39.51 23.52 7.16
C SER A 194 -38.20 24.13 7.64
N GLU A 195 -37.29 24.42 6.71
CA GLU A 195 -36.03 25.12 6.95
C GLU A 195 -36.07 26.49 6.25
N ALA A 196 -36.23 27.55 7.04
CA ALA A 196 -36.30 28.91 6.56
C ALA A 196 -35.79 29.89 7.62
N ILE A 197 -35.47 31.11 7.21
CA ILE A 197 -35.18 32.22 8.14
C ILE A 197 -36.49 32.65 8.80
N THR A 198 -36.62 32.36 10.11
CA THR A 198 -37.76 32.74 10.95
C THR A 198 -37.49 34.08 11.64
N TYR A 199 -38.50 34.95 11.71
CA TYR A 199 -38.58 36.09 12.62
C TYR A 199 -39.82 35.94 13.50
#